data_AF-K1WJJ5-F1
#
_entry.id   AF-K1WJJ5-F1
#
_cell.length_a   1.000
_cell.length_b   1.000
_cell.length_c   1.000
_cell.angle_alpha   90.00
_cell.angle_beta   90.00
_cell.angle_gamma   90.00
#
_symmetry.space_group_name_H-M   'P 1'
#
loop_
_entity.id
_entity.type
_entity.pdbx_description
1 polymer ?
#
loop_
_entity_poly.entity_id
_entity_poly.type
_entity_poly.pdbx_seq_one_letter_code
_entity_poly.pdbx_strand_id
1 'polypeptide(L)'
;MALNYRSFPLFCLSRSRCNSVTTQLPSTPHRENHQIMATSSAGIVFEKDMDAAFEETTFTGDFAFRRTVFLNCTLRNVSIYASSLTNCELRDVKIYTSSIAGGTLDKCDIANSAVSKSTLNYCDVLSSKITTSQITHSTLIKSAPTKSAVKACEINMSPPVLRKFPIELRQMMFGYCLQIEEDNKSPALLMALRADKELYPEAIEMFYKLNYFTLNSVTIKTLDDLSPNAVMGIKNLCFDNRDGALPTTDTYGLTPPLVKASQVGTILMRTKCHVGHQGDPLWALRAVDKLRGVSKLLLECIEGPTSQWAVDIWDIQVNMLEKHLSVPGKLECEEAGMKLKSWSAEEGKCLRWH
;
A
#
# COMPACT_ATOMS: atom_id res chain seq x y z
N MET A 1 23.70 -28.41 20.63
CA MET A 1 24.12 -29.03 19.36
C MET A 1 23.63 -28.15 18.24
N ALA A 2 24.54 -27.34 17.70
CA ALA A 2 24.30 -26.39 16.62
C ALA A 2 25.27 -26.73 15.48
N LEU A 3 24.74 -26.86 14.27
CA LEU A 3 25.44 -27.04 12.98
C LEU A 3 24.66 -26.13 12.02
N ASN A 4 25.10 -25.00 11.46
CA ASN A 4 26.36 -24.46 10.95
C ASN A 4 26.58 -24.72 9.43
N TYR A 5 26.83 -23.61 8.69
CA TYR A 5 27.30 -23.44 7.29
C TYR A 5 26.29 -23.61 6.13
N ARG A 6 26.30 -22.85 5.01
CA ARG A 6 27.31 -21.96 4.38
C ARG A 6 26.68 -21.04 3.31
N SER A 7 27.42 -20.00 2.94
CA SER A 7 27.06 -18.86 2.09
C SER A 7 27.64 -18.92 0.65
N PHE A 8 27.03 -18.15 -0.28
CA PHE A 8 27.54 -17.51 -1.53
C PHE A 8 27.82 -18.34 -2.81
N PRO A 9 27.98 -17.76 -4.05
CA PRO A 9 27.53 -16.46 -4.64
C PRO A 9 27.10 -16.49 -6.16
N LEU A 10 26.74 -15.29 -6.69
CA LEU A 10 26.96 -14.73 -8.06
C LEU A 10 25.92 -14.93 -9.20
N PHE A 11 25.34 -13.80 -9.68
CA PHE A 11 25.57 -13.27 -11.05
C PHE A 11 25.19 -11.78 -11.14
N CYS A 12 26.14 -10.98 -11.67
CA CYS A 12 26.00 -9.56 -12.04
C CYS A 12 25.33 -9.41 -13.41
N LEU A 13 24.68 -8.26 -13.68
CA LEU A 13 24.74 -7.61 -15.01
C LEU A 13 24.52 -6.09 -14.93
N SER A 14 25.57 -5.40 -15.41
CA SER A 14 25.69 -4.06 -16.01
C SER A 14 25.08 -2.81 -15.33
N ARG A 15 25.94 -2.04 -14.65
CA ARG A 15 25.85 -0.57 -14.58
C ARG A 15 26.49 0.04 -15.84
N SER A 16 25.77 0.90 -16.55
CA SER A 16 26.35 1.78 -17.57
C SER A 16 27.21 2.85 -16.89
N ARG A 17 28.40 3.08 -17.46
CA ARG A 17 29.33 4.13 -17.05
C ARG A 17 28.80 5.49 -17.52
N CYS A 18 28.47 6.38 -16.59
CA CYS A 18 28.49 7.82 -16.87
C CYS A 18 29.79 8.38 -16.29
N ASN A 19 30.59 9.00 -17.16
CA ASN A 19 31.86 9.64 -16.84
C ASN A 19 31.63 10.77 -15.83
N SER A 20 32.10 10.58 -14.60
CA SER A 20 32.13 11.64 -13.59
C SER A 20 33.29 12.60 -13.88
N VAL A 21 32.98 13.79 -14.37
CA VAL A 21 33.92 14.91 -14.33
C VAL A 21 34.05 15.33 -12.87
N THR A 22 35.21 15.06 -12.27
CA THR A 22 35.50 15.39 -10.88
C THR A 22 36.08 16.81 -10.84
N THR A 23 35.24 17.81 -10.59
CA THR A 23 35.72 19.09 -10.07
C THR A 23 35.86 18.96 -8.55
N GLN A 24 37.10 18.87 -8.07
CA GLN A 24 37.39 18.92 -6.64
C GLN A 24 37.03 20.33 -6.12
N LEU A 25 36.06 20.42 -5.22
CA LEU A 25 35.82 21.62 -4.42
C LEU A 25 36.85 21.68 -3.29
N PRO A 26 37.38 22.87 -2.94
CA PRO A 26 38.45 23.01 -1.98
C PRO A 26 38.02 22.58 -0.57
N SER A 27 38.90 21.84 0.11
CA SER A 27 38.69 21.24 1.42
C SER A 27 38.99 22.18 2.61
N THR A 28 39.01 23.49 2.39
CA THR A 28 39.38 24.48 3.43
C THR A 28 38.53 25.75 3.32
N PRO A 29 38.11 26.36 4.45
CA PRO A 29 37.33 27.58 4.46
C PRO A 29 38.23 28.75 4.08
N HIS A 30 38.22 29.13 2.81
CA HIS A 30 38.87 30.34 2.32
C HIS A 30 37.84 31.45 2.11
N ARG A 31 38.24 32.64 2.52
CA ARG A 31 37.45 33.85 2.77
C ARG A 31 37.21 34.65 1.48
N GLU A 32 36.74 33.99 0.43
CA GLU A 32 36.43 34.63 -0.86
C GLU A 32 35.00 34.32 -1.30
N ASN A 33 34.28 35.36 -1.77
CA ASN A 33 32.94 35.26 -2.34
C ASN A 33 32.94 34.34 -3.56
N HIS A 34 32.70 33.05 -3.36
CA HIS A 34 32.59 32.09 -4.46
C HIS A 34 31.12 31.95 -4.87
N GLN A 35 30.83 32.32 -6.12
CA GLN A 35 29.59 31.93 -6.77
C GLN A 35 29.79 30.55 -7.40
N ILE A 36 29.18 29.51 -6.82
CA ILE A 36 29.22 28.16 -7.39
C ILE A 36 27.97 27.99 -8.25
N MET A 37 28.12 28.21 -9.56
CA MET A 37 27.08 27.94 -10.55
C MET A 37 27.32 26.58 -11.21
N ALA A 38 26.40 25.63 -11.02
CA ALA A 38 26.32 24.46 -11.87
C ALA A 38 25.12 24.61 -12.81
N THR A 39 25.38 25.00 -14.05
CA THR A 39 24.39 25.01 -15.12
C THR A 39 24.57 23.75 -15.96
N SER A 40 23.75 22.73 -15.73
CA SER A 40 23.59 21.62 -16.69
C SER A 40 22.12 21.36 -16.97
N SER A 41 21.81 21.18 -18.26
CA SER A 41 20.49 20.86 -18.80
C SER A 41 20.03 19.42 -18.50
N ALA A 42 20.88 18.63 -17.84
CA ALA A 42 20.54 17.34 -17.26
C ALA A 42 20.91 17.41 -15.78
N GLY A 43 19.94 17.24 -14.88
CA GLY A 43 20.12 17.39 -13.43
C GLY A 43 21.33 16.63 -12.91
N ILE A 44 22.38 17.35 -12.53
CA ILE A 44 23.49 16.79 -11.76
C ILE A 44 23.04 16.76 -10.31
N VAL A 45 22.50 15.62 -9.89
CA VAL A 45 22.27 15.36 -8.47
C VAL A 45 23.61 14.98 -7.84
N PHE A 46 24.20 15.90 -7.09
CA PHE A 46 25.30 15.54 -6.20
C PHE A 46 24.71 14.87 -4.94
N GLU A 47 24.51 13.54 -4.97
CA GLU A 47 24.20 12.75 -3.77
C GLU A 47 25.48 12.45 -2.98
N LYS A 48 26.14 13.48 -2.46
CA LYS A 48 27.25 13.26 -1.52
C LYS A 48 26.93 13.93 -0.20
N ASP A 49 27.09 13.18 0.89
CA ASP A 49 27.14 13.74 2.23
C ASP A 49 28.19 14.86 2.25
N MET A 50 27.72 16.09 2.46
CA MET A 50 28.56 17.27 2.60
C MET A 50 28.56 17.64 4.07
N ASP A 51 29.28 16.85 4.87
CA ASP A 51 29.68 17.24 6.23
C ASP A 51 30.70 18.38 6.11
N ALA A 52 30.19 19.57 5.81
CA ALA A 52 30.97 20.77 5.50
C ALA A 52 30.29 22.02 6.07
N ALA A 53 31.07 23.09 6.20
CA ALA A 53 30.58 24.41 6.54
C ALA A 53 30.85 25.37 5.37
N PHE A 54 29.82 26.12 4.98
CA PHE A 54 29.91 27.17 3.96
C PHE A 54 29.53 28.51 4.58
N GLU A 55 30.32 29.53 4.28
CA GLU A 55 30.10 30.90 4.72
C GLU A 55 30.08 31.82 3.48
N GLU A 56 29.14 32.78 3.43
CA GLU A 56 29.08 33.82 2.39
C GLU A 56 29.05 33.27 0.94
N THR A 57 28.55 32.05 0.77
CA THR A 57 28.57 31.33 -0.52
C THR A 57 27.20 31.34 -1.18
N THR A 58 27.17 31.43 -2.52
CA THR A 58 25.93 31.29 -3.31
C THR A 58 25.90 29.96 -4.05
N PHE A 59 24.83 29.19 -3.84
CA PHE A 59 24.54 27.96 -4.56
C PHE A 59 23.25 28.12 -5.37
N THR A 60 23.32 27.82 -6.66
CA THR A 60 22.15 27.85 -7.55
C THR A 60 22.21 26.64 -8.48
N GLY A 61 21.18 25.80 -8.44
CA GLY A 61 21.12 24.54 -9.18
C GLY A 61 20.59 23.40 -8.31
N ASP A 62 20.40 22.23 -8.91
CA ASP A 62 19.74 21.08 -8.27
C ASP A 62 20.71 20.30 -7.37
N PHE A 63 21.10 20.91 -6.24
CA PHE A 63 22.04 20.33 -5.28
C PHE A 63 21.31 19.67 -4.10
N ALA A 64 21.86 18.57 -3.58
CA ALA A 64 21.41 17.98 -2.33
C ALA A 64 22.49 18.10 -1.24
N PHE A 65 22.19 18.79 -0.15
CA PHE A 65 23.08 18.97 0.99
C PHE A 65 22.57 18.17 2.18
N ARG A 66 23.47 17.42 2.83
CA ARG A 66 23.18 16.62 4.02
C ARG A 66 24.18 16.95 5.11
N ARG A 67 23.69 17.20 6.33
CA ARG A 67 24.52 17.48 7.52
C ARG A 67 25.50 18.65 7.32
N THR A 68 25.04 19.68 6.63
CA THR A 68 25.87 20.83 6.24
C THR A 68 25.55 22.03 7.12
N VAL A 69 26.55 22.88 7.37
CA VAL A 69 26.36 24.18 8.03
C VAL A 69 26.45 25.30 7.00
N PHE A 70 25.43 26.15 6.92
CA PHE A 70 25.41 27.34 6.07
C PHE A 70 25.32 28.59 6.93
N LEU A 71 26.21 29.55 6.70
CA LEU A 71 26.24 30.84 7.36
C LEU A 71 26.28 31.96 6.32
N ASN A 72 25.31 32.88 6.35
CA ASN A 72 25.25 34.01 5.41
C ASN A 72 25.23 33.60 3.92
N CYS A 73 24.71 32.41 3.61
CA CYS A 73 24.65 31.87 2.25
C CYS A 73 23.36 32.22 1.50
N THR A 74 23.43 32.22 0.17
CA THR A 74 22.26 32.30 -0.71
C THR A 74 22.05 30.95 -1.42
N LEU A 75 20.92 30.31 -1.20
CA LEU A 75 20.61 28.98 -1.75
C LEU A 75 19.36 29.05 -2.62
N ARG A 76 19.46 28.58 -3.87
CA ARG A 76 18.35 28.58 -4.82
C ARG A 76 18.22 27.24 -5.53
N ASN A 77 17.00 26.70 -5.55
CA ASN A 77 16.67 25.44 -6.20
C ASN A 77 17.43 24.22 -5.62
N VAL A 78 17.73 24.22 -4.32
CA VAL A 78 18.48 23.14 -3.64
C VAL A 78 17.59 22.32 -2.70
N SER A 79 18.03 21.11 -2.37
CA SER A 79 17.45 20.25 -1.34
C SER A 79 18.38 20.13 -0.13
N ILE A 80 17.87 20.28 1.08
CA ILE A 80 18.65 20.37 2.31
C ILE A 80 18.09 19.43 3.37
N TYR A 81 18.94 18.59 3.95
CA TYR A 81 18.57 17.57 4.92
C TYR A 81 19.49 17.62 6.15
N ALA A 82 18.88 17.63 7.33
CA ALA A 82 19.62 17.53 8.61
C ALA A 82 20.74 18.58 8.76
N SER A 83 20.52 19.78 8.25
CA SER A 83 21.53 20.85 8.17
C SER A 83 21.20 22.01 9.12
N SER A 84 22.19 22.87 9.35
CA SER A 84 22.02 24.12 10.10
C SER A 84 22.15 25.31 9.15
N LEU A 85 21.17 26.21 9.14
CA LEU A 85 21.14 27.40 8.29
C LEU A 85 21.01 28.65 9.15
N THR A 86 22.01 29.52 9.11
CA THR A 86 22.02 30.76 9.88
C THR A 86 22.18 31.95 8.94
N ASN A 87 21.26 32.91 9.01
CA ASN A 87 21.24 34.13 8.20
C ASN A 87 21.30 33.88 6.68
N CYS A 88 20.65 32.82 6.20
CA CYS A 88 20.63 32.48 4.79
C CYS A 88 19.43 33.11 4.04
N GLU A 89 19.62 33.39 2.75
CA GLU A 89 18.53 33.66 1.79
C GLU A 89 18.21 32.36 1.03
N LEU A 90 17.00 31.84 1.21
CA LEU A 90 16.55 30.58 0.63
C LEU A 90 15.38 30.85 -0.30
N ARG A 91 15.48 30.41 -1.56
CA ARG A 91 14.40 30.56 -2.54
C ARG A 91 14.19 29.30 -3.37
N ASP A 92 12.94 28.85 -3.44
CA ASP A 92 12.58 27.61 -4.14
C ASP A 92 13.39 26.40 -3.61
N VAL A 93 13.49 26.27 -2.27
CA VAL A 93 14.33 25.27 -1.57
C VAL A 93 13.46 24.24 -0.84
N LYS A 94 13.87 22.98 -0.88
CA LYS A 94 13.26 21.90 -0.08
C LYS A 94 14.09 21.62 1.16
N ILE A 95 13.49 21.70 2.35
CA ILE A 95 14.20 21.60 3.63
C ILE A 95 13.54 20.56 4.53
N TYR A 96 14.33 19.59 4.96
CA TYR A 96 13.88 18.49 5.80
C TYR A 96 14.74 18.37 7.05
N THR A 97 14.11 18.21 8.23
CA THR A 97 14.81 17.88 9.49
C THR A 97 15.95 18.83 9.87
N SER A 98 15.85 20.11 9.50
CA SER A 98 16.95 21.08 9.62
C SER A 98 16.65 22.17 10.66
N SER A 99 17.67 22.89 11.09
CA SER A 99 17.53 24.09 11.94
C SER A 99 17.79 25.34 11.11
N ILE A 100 16.87 26.29 11.15
CA ILE A 100 16.95 27.56 10.43
C ILE A 100 16.83 28.70 11.44
N ALA A 101 17.79 29.60 11.43
CA ALA A 101 17.84 30.78 12.29
C ALA A 101 18.17 32.05 11.49
N GLY A 102 17.33 33.08 11.59
CA GLY A 102 17.71 34.43 11.11
C GLY A 102 17.69 34.65 9.59
N GLY A 103 16.98 33.83 8.81
CA GLY A 103 17.00 33.86 7.34
C GLY A 103 15.72 34.38 6.68
N THR A 104 15.79 34.60 5.35
CA THR A 104 14.61 34.88 4.50
C THR A 104 14.33 33.66 3.64
N LEU A 105 13.10 33.15 3.70
CA LEU A 105 12.63 31.97 2.99
C LEU A 105 11.47 32.37 2.08
N ASP A 106 11.63 32.17 0.78
CA ASP A 106 10.60 32.43 -0.23
C ASP A 106 10.31 31.15 -1.01
N LYS A 107 9.04 30.74 -1.09
CA LYS A 107 8.59 29.55 -1.84
C LYS A 107 9.33 28.26 -1.45
N CYS A 108 9.51 28.05 -0.15
CA CYS A 108 10.22 26.88 0.38
C CYS A 108 9.25 25.81 0.90
N ASP A 109 9.59 24.55 0.67
CA ASP A 109 8.94 23.39 1.27
C ASP A 109 9.70 22.99 2.54
N ILE A 110 9.08 23.11 3.71
CA ILE A 110 9.75 22.88 5.00
C ILE A 110 9.03 21.78 5.77
N ALA A 111 9.74 20.71 6.10
CA ALA A 111 9.18 19.62 6.90
C ALA A 111 10.05 19.25 8.10
N ASN A 112 9.41 18.97 9.24
CA ASN A 112 10.04 18.48 10.47
C ASN A 112 11.24 19.32 10.95
N SER A 113 11.22 20.63 10.71
CA SER A 113 12.35 21.52 10.95
C SER A 113 12.07 22.50 12.08
N ALA A 114 13.13 23.10 12.63
CA ALA A 114 13.03 24.18 13.61
C ALA A 114 13.35 25.51 12.93
N VAL A 115 12.39 26.42 12.85
CA VAL A 115 12.54 27.74 12.22
C VAL A 115 12.41 28.83 13.26
N SER A 116 13.42 29.70 13.36
CA SER A 116 13.44 30.75 14.38
C SER A 116 13.96 32.08 13.84
N LYS A 117 13.35 33.19 14.26
CA LYS A 117 13.79 34.55 13.89
C LYS A 117 13.90 34.77 12.37
N SER A 118 13.07 34.10 11.58
CA SER A 118 13.13 34.13 10.11
C SER A 118 11.89 34.80 9.50
N THR A 119 11.97 35.13 8.22
CA THR A 119 10.83 35.58 7.40
C THR A 119 10.46 34.48 6.42
N LEU A 120 9.20 34.04 6.42
CA LEU A 120 8.68 33.00 5.53
C LEU A 120 7.58 33.62 4.66
N ASN A 121 7.78 33.59 3.35
CA ASN A 121 6.82 34.07 2.36
C ASN A 121 6.47 32.93 1.40
N TYR A 122 5.18 32.68 1.18
CA TYR A 122 4.72 31.64 0.25
C TYR A 122 5.31 30.24 0.51
N CYS A 123 5.55 29.89 1.78
CA CYS A 123 6.15 28.61 2.15
C CYS A 123 5.08 27.58 2.56
N ASP A 124 5.34 26.30 2.29
CA ASP A 124 4.55 25.19 2.82
C ASP A 124 5.31 24.53 3.97
N VAL A 125 4.74 24.61 5.18
CA VAL A 125 5.44 24.22 6.43
C VAL A 125 4.70 23.11 7.17
N LEU A 126 5.25 21.91 7.14
CA LEU A 126 4.70 20.69 7.72
C LEU A 126 5.41 20.29 9.02
N SER A 127 4.65 20.06 10.09
CA SER A 127 5.10 19.51 11.38
C SER A 127 6.38 20.14 11.93
N SER A 128 6.53 21.45 11.77
CA SER A 128 7.75 22.19 12.10
C SER A 128 7.50 23.13 13.28
N LYS A 129 8.53 23.34 14.10
CA LYS A 129 8.48 24.29 15.22
C LYS A 129 8.89 25.67 14.71
N ILE A 130 7.98 26.63 14.75
CA ILE A 130 8.24 28.00 14.28
C ILE A 130 8.18 28.97 15.46
N THR A 131 9.26 29.71 15.72
CA THR A 131 9.32 30.66 16.83
C THR A 131 9.80 32.04 16.38
N THR A 132 9.20 33.10 16.92
CA THR A 132 9.66 34.50 16.73
C THR A 132 9.93 34.88 15.26
N SER A 133 9.09 34.41 14.35
CA SER A 133 9.28 34.58 12.89
C SER A 133 8.15 35.43 12.28
N GLN A 134 8.36 35.99 11.10
CA GLN A 134 7.30 36.61 10.31
C GLN A 134 6.85 35.63 9.23
N ILE A 135 5.55 35.38 9.13
CA ILE A 135 4.99 34.40 8.19
C ILE A 135 3.89 35.09 7.39
N THR A 136 4.05 35.12 6.07
CA THR A 136 3.04 35.69 5.16
C THR A 136 2.71 34.74 4.03
N HIS A 137 1.43 34.70 3.62
CA HIS A 137 0.95 33.93 2.47
C HIS A 137 1.39 32.45 2.43
N SER A 138 1.56 31.82 3.59
CA SER A 138 2.14 30.48 3.75
C SER A 138 1.10 29.48 4.27
N THR A 139 1.32 28.20 4.00
CA THR A 139 0.48 27.10 4.51
C THR A 139 1.18 26.42 5.69
N LEU A 140 0.53 26.35 6.86
CA LEU A 140 1.08 25.75 8.07
C LEU A 140 0.28 24.50 8.43
N ILE A 141 0.85 23.30 8.25
CA ILE A 141 0.19 22.03 8.57
C ILE A 141 0.85 21.40 9.80
N LYS A 142 0.10 21.19 10.88
CA LYS A 142 0.63 20.71 12.19
C LYS A 142 1.82 21.53 12.72
N SER A 143 1.96 22.76 12.27
CA SER A 143 3.04 23.67 12.65
C SER A 143 2.44 24.81 13.47
N ALA A 144 2.83 24.91 14.74
CA ALA A 144 2.31 25.92 15.67
C ALA A 144 3.28 27.11 15.77
N PRO A 145 3.01 28.26 15.12
CA PRO A 145 3.85 29.44 15.26
C PRO A 145 3.73 30.01 16.68
N THR A 146 4.85 30.19 17.37
CA THR A 146 4.90 30.74 18.75
C THR A 146 5.64 32.08 18.76
N LYS A 147 5.00 33.13 19.30
CA LYS A 147 5.54 34.52 19.31
C LYS A 147 5.90 35.04 17.90
N SER A 148 5.25 34.51 16.87
CA SER A 148 5.48 34.85 15.47
C SER A 148 4.35 35.74 14.95
N ALA A 149 4.66 36.66 14.04
CA ALA A 149 3.64 37.43 13.32
C ALA A 149 3.14 36.60 12.14
N VAL A 150 1.84 36.34 12.06
CA VAL A 150 1.22 35.53 11.00
C VAL A 150 0.19 36.37 10.27
N LYS A 151 0.34 36.53 8.95
CA LYS A 151 -0.58 37.32 8.12
C LYS A 151 -0.97 36.54 6.86
N ALA A 152 -2.27 36.47 6.55
CA ALA A 152 -2.79 35.83 5.34
C ALA A 152 -2.27 34.39 5.13
N CYS A 153 -2.19 33.59 6.21
CA CYS A 153 -1.73 32.20 6.17
C CYS A 153 -2.89 31.23 6.40
N GLU A 154 -2.82 30.05 5.77
CA GLU A 154 -3.72 28.94 6.08
C GLU A 154 -3.08 28.07 7.16
N ILE A 155 -3.75 27.90 8.31
CA ILE A 155 -3.24 27.08 9.42
C ILE A 155 -4.14 25.86 9.60
N ASN A 156 -3.60 24.68 9.34
CA ASN A 156 -4.29 23.42 9.45
C ASN A 156 -3.59 22.51 10.47
N MET A 157 -4.11 22.50 11.70
CA MET A 157 -3.52 21.72 12.80
C MET A 157 -3.89 20.23 12.75
N SER A 158 -4.82 19.87 11.87
CA SER A 158 -5.21 18.49 11.64
C SER A 158 -4.45 17.96 10.43
N PRO A 159 -4.00 16.69 10.40
CA PRO A 159 -3.61 16.08 9.12
C PRO A 159 -4.80 16.21 8.14
N PRO A 160 -4.59 16.21 6.81
CA PRO A 160 -5.67 15.96 5.87
C PRO A 160 -6.24 14.58 6.19
N VAL A 161 -7.25 14.54 7.06
CA VAL A 161 -7.81 13.31 7.59
C VAL A 161 -8.58 12.66 6.44
N LEU A 162 -8.42 11.35 6.23
CA LEU A 162 -9.26 10.58 5.29
C LEU A 162 -10.75 10.92 5.44
N ARG A 163 -11.19 11.29 6.66
CA ARG A 163 -12.53 11.76 7.02
C ARG A 163 -13.03 12.99 6.26
N LYS A 164 -12.15 13.79 5.65
CA LYS A 164 -12.56 14.92 4.80
C LYS A 164 -13.10 14.46 3.45
N PHE A 165 -12.75 13.25 3.01
CA PHE A 165 -13.30 12.68 1.79
C PHE A 165 -14.72 12.17 2.04
N PRO A 166 -15.66 12.40 1.08
CA PRO A 166 -16.93 11.71 1.04
C PRO A 166 -16.76 10.19 1.18
N ILE A 167 -17.77 9.52 1.75
CA ILE A 167 -17.71 8.07 2.02
C ILE A 167 -17.45 7.26 0.74
N GLU A 168 -17.95 7.71 -0.40
CA GLU A 168 -17.78 7.09 -1.70
C GLU A 168 -16.30 7.08 -2.12
N LEU A 169 -15.60 8.22 -1.97
CA LEU A 169 -14.18 8.32 -2.28
C LEU A 169 -13.34 7.48 -1.31
N ARG A 170 -13.71 7.45 -0.02
CA ARG A 170 -13.03 6.58 0.95
C ARG A 170 -13.18 5.11 0.60
N GLN A 171 -14.38 4.66 0.21
CA GLN A 171 -14.63 3.29 -0.24
C GLN A 171 -13.83 2.96 -1.51
N MET A 172 -13.71 3.89 -2.45
CA MET A 172 -12.84 3.71 -3.63
C MET A 172 -11.38 3.54 -3.22
N MET A 173 -10.86 4.39 -2.33
CA MET A 173 -9.48 4.27 -1.81
C MET A 173 -9.26 2.93 -1.09
N PHE A 174 -10.21 2.54 -0.23
CA PHE A 174 -10.19 1.23 0.44
C PHE A 174 -10.21 0.08 -0.56
N GLY A 175 -10.95 0.22 -1.66
CA GLY A 175 -10.99 -0.70 -2.80
C GLY A 175 -9.61 -1.08 -3.34
N TYR A 176 -8.70 -0.10 -3.43
CA TYR A 176 -7.34 -0.31 -3.90
C TYR A 176 -6.38 -0.75 -2.80
N CYS A 177 -6.56 -0.27 -1.57
CA CYS A 177 -5.58 -0.47 -0.48
C CYS A 177 -5.87 -1.67 0.43
N LEU A 178 -7.02 -2.31 0.32
CA LEU A 178 -7.44 -3.41 1.22
C LEU A 178 -7.48 -4.79 0.54
N GLN A 179 -6.99 -4.92 -0.68
CA GLN A 179 -6.86 -6.23 -1.33
C GLN A 179 -5.74 -7.03 -0.65
N ILE A 180 -6.00 -8.31 -0.37
CA ILE A 180 -4.98 -9.22 0.17
C ILE A 180 -3.97 -9.53 -0.93
N GLU A 181 -2.70 -9.27 -0.64
CA GLU A 181 -1.58 -9.69 -1.48
C GLU A 181 -1.31 -11.20 -1.29
N GLU A 182 -0.51 -11.81 -2.18
CA GLU A 182 -0.27 -13.27 -2.21
C GLU A 182 0.26 -13.86 -0.90
N ASP A 183 0.80 -13.05 0.00
CA ASP A 183 1.40 -13.47 1.26
C ASP A 183 0.41 -13.67 2.41
N ASN A 184 -0.89 -13.52 2.16
CA ASN A 184 -1.97 -13.62 3.16
C ASN A 184 -1.81 -12.68 4.36
N LYS A 185 -1.03 -11.59 4.24
CA LYS A 185 -0.91 -10.60 5.31
C LYS A 185 -2.10 -9.66 5.31
N SER A 186 -2.46 -9.19 6.50
CA SER A 186 -3.45 -8.11 6.62
C SER A 186 -2.91 -6.84 5.94
N PRO A 187 -3.72 -6.15 5.11
CA PRO A 187 -3.29 -4.94 4.42
C PRO A 187 -2.77 -3.87 5.39
N ALA A 188 -1.69 -3.18 5.01
CA ALA A 188 -1.03 -2.19 5.86
C ALA A 188 -2.00 -1.07 6.31
N LEU A 189 -2.92 -0.66 5.43
CA LEU A 189 -3.93 0.35 5.75
C LEU A 189 -4.88 -0.15 6.85
N LEU A 190 -5.34 -1.40 6.78
CA LEU A 190 -6.23 -1.97 7.80
C LEU A 190 -5.52 -1.99 9.18
N MET A 191 -4.24 -2.35 9.19
CA MET A 191 -3.41 -2.36 10.40
C MET A 191 -3.22 -0.94 10.96
N ALA A 192 -2.94 0.05 10.11
CA ALA A 192 -2.76 1.43 10.51
C ALA A 192 -4.05 2.05 11.09
N LEU A 193 -5.22 1.64 10.58
CA LEU A 193 -6.51 2.14 11.03
C LEU A 193 -7.02 1.47 12.30
N ARG A 194 -6.39 0.42 12.83
CA ARG A 194 -6.91 -0.39 13.95
C ARG A 194 -7.30 0.40 15.21
N ALA A 195 -6.66 1.54 15.47
CA ALA A 195 -6.96 2.42 16.60
C ALA A 195 -8.00 3.52 16.29
N ASP A 196 -8.36 3.72 15.02
CA ASP A 196 -9.32 4.74 14.59
C ASP A 196 -10.76 4.24 14.70
N LYS A 197 -11.54 4.83 15.62
CA LYS A 197 -12.91 4.39 15.93
C LYS A 197 -13.91 4.59 14.79
N GLU A 198 -13.63 5.48 13.84
CA GLU A 198 -14.55 5.82 12.75
C GLU A 198 -14.13 5.14 11.45
N LEU A 199 -12.83 5.16 11.13
CA LEU A 199 -12.33 4.61 9.86
C LEU A 199 -12.14 3.10 9.90
N TYR A 200 -11.86 2.51 11.07
CA TYR A 200 -11.65 1.06 11.16
C TYR A 200 -12.91 0.25 10.81
N PRO A 201 -14.12 0.58 11.33
CA PRO A 201 -15.34 -0.13 10.96
C PRO A 201 -15.63 -0.07 9.45
N GLU A 202 -15.41 1.09 8.81
CA GLU A 202 -15.60 1.24 7.38
C GLU A 202 -14.58 0.42 6.57
N ALA A 203 -13.31 0.46 6.98
CA ALA A 203 -12.25 -0.30 6.33
C ALA A 203 -12.44 -1.81 6.49
N ILE A 204 -12.81 -2.29 7.68
CA ILE A 204 -13.03 -3.73 7.90
C ILE A 204 -14.27 -4.23 7.13
N GLU A 205 -15.33 -3.42 7.02
CA GLU A 205 -16.48 -3.77 6.20
C GLU A 205 -16.11 -3.90 4.72
N MET A 206 -15.34 -2.95 4.19
CA MET A 206 -14.84 -3.00 2.83
C MET A 206 -13.89 -4.19 2.62
N PHE A 207 -13.01 -4.47 3.59
CA PHE A 207 -12.12 -5.63 3.55
C PHE A 207 -12.90 -6.94 3.36
N TYR A 208 -13.96 -7.17 4.15
CA TYR A 208 -14.79 -8.36 4.01
C TYR A 208 -15.60 -8.40 2.71
N LYS A 209 -15.96 -7.23 2.16
CA LYS A 209 -16.67 -7.13 0.88
C LYS A 209 -15.79 -7.50 -0.31
N LEU A 210 -14.51 -7.13 -0.27
CA LEU A 210 -13.58 -7.26 -1.40
C LEU A 210 -12.86 -8.60 -1.42
N ASN A 211 -12.51 -9.13 -0.24
CA ASN A 211 -11.63 -10.28 -0.14
C ASN A 211 -12.40 -11.58 0.03
N TYR A 212 -11.78 -12.67 -0.42
CA TYR A 212 -12.23 -14.02 -0.14
C TYR A 212 -11.56 -14.53 1.12
N PHE A 213 -12.35 -15.14 2.00
CA PHE A 213 -11.81 -15.99 3.05
C PHE A 213 -11.45 -17.33 2.42
N THR A 214 -10.15 -17.63 2.29
CA THR A 214 -9.67 -18.84 1.60
C THR A 214 -9.51 -19.99 2.59
N LEU A 215 -10.22 -21.08 2.33
CA LEU A 215 -10.09 -22.38 3.00
C LEU A 215 -9.19 -23.30 2.17
N ASN A 216 -8.05 -23.67 2.74
CA ASN A 216 -7.12 -24.67 2.23
C ASN A 216 -6.64 -25.55 3.39
N SER A 217 -5.71 -26.46 3.13
CA SER A 217 -5.14 -27.37 4.13
C SER A 217 -4.50 -26.68 5.35
N VAL A 218 -4.06 -25.42 5.19
CA VAL A 218 -3.45 -24.62 6.24
C VAL A 218 -4.49 -23.83 7.01
N THR A 219 -5.35 -23.08 6.30
CA THR A 219 -6.29 -22.13 6.91
C THR A 219 -7.51 -22.80 7.53
N ILE A 220 -7.88 -24.01 7.11
CA ILE A 220 -9.04 -24.73 7.67
C ILE A 220 -8.92 -24.93 9.19
N LYS A 221 -7.70 -25.13 9.70
CA LYS A 221 -7.44 -25.29 11.14
C LYS A 221 -7.59 -23.97 11.90
N THR A 222 -7.26 -22.86 11.27
CA THR A 222 -7.37 -21.51 11.87
C THR A 222 -8.82 -21.04 11.99
N LEU A 223 -9.75 -21.71 11.31
CA LEU A 223 -11.16 -21.34 11.37
C LEU A 223 -11.75 -21.48 12.78
N ASP A 224 -11.30 -22.49 13.54
CA ASP A 224 -11.73 -22.70 14.92
C ASP A 224 -11.24 -21.59 15.87
N ASP A 225 -10.16 -20.88 15.48
CA ASP A 225 -9.60 -19.76 16.24
C ASP A 225 -10.29 -18.42 15.91
N LEU A 226 -11.15 -18.36 14.89
CA LEU A 226 -11.82 -17.13 14.51
C LEU A 226 -12.89 -16.72 15.51
N SER A 227 -12.92 -15.43 15.83
CA SER A 227 -14.02 -14.87 16.61
C SER A 227 -15.36 -15.03 15.88
N PRO A 228 -16.50 -15.20 16.60
CA PRO A 228 -17.82 -15.29 15.97
C PRO A 228 -18.14 -14.10 15.06
N ASN A 229 -17.70 -12.90 15.42
CA ASN A 229 -17.89 -11.69 14.61
C ASN A 229 -17.11 -11.75 13.29
N ALA A 230 -15.90 -12.29 13.30
CA ALA A 230 -15.12 -12.48 12.08
C ALA A 230 -15.81 -13.48 11.15
N VAL A 231 -16.29 -14.60 11.70
CA VAL A 231 -17.04 -15.62 10.93
C VAL A 231 -18.32 -15.06 10.33
N MET A 232 -19.10 -14.29 11.10
CA MET A 232 -20.32 -13.63 10.60
C MET A 232 -20.02 -12.57 9.53
N GLY A 233 -18.82 -11.99 9.52
CA GLY A 233 -18.39 -10.99 8.54
C GLY A 233 -17.96 -11.57 7.20
N ILE A 234 -17.79 -12.89 7.07
CA ILE A 234 -17.37 -13.51 5.82
C ILE A 234 -18.49 -13.38 4.78
N LYS A 235 -18.23 -12.60 3.72
CA LYS A 235 -19.16 -12.40 2.59
C LYS A 235 -18.77 -13.21 1.36
N ASN A 236 -17.48 -13.42 1.14
CA ASN A 236 -16.95 -14.21 0.04
C ASN A 236 -16.09 -15.35 0.60
N LEU A 237 -16.38 -16.57 0.18
CA LEU A 237 -15.69 -17.77 0.62
C LEU A 237 -14.97 -18.42 -0.55
N CYS A 238 -13.71 -18.77 -0.39
CA CYS A 238 -12.93 -19.49 -1.40
C CYS A 238 -12.54 -20.86 -0.85
N PHE A 239 -12.90 -21.93 -1.55
CA PHE A 239 -12.38 -23.27 -1.31
C PHE A 239 -11.22 -23.50 -2.28
N ASP A 240 -10.01 -23.55 -1.76
CA ASP A 240 -8.80 -23.74 -2.54
C ASP A 240 -8.27 -25.15 -2.31
N ASN A 241 -8.69 -26.07 -3.19
CA ASN A 241 -8.25 -27.47 -3.16
C ASN A 241 -7.14 -27.76 -4.17
N ARG A 242 -6.33 -26.76 -4.54
CA ARG A 242 -5.24 -26.96 -5.50
C ARG A 242 -4.19 -27.95 -5.02
N ASP A 243 -4.06 -28.14 -3.71
CA ASP A 243 -3.14 -29.09 -3.09
C ASP A 243 -3.77 -30.49 -2.87
N GLY A 244 -5.06 -30.65 -3.18
CA GLY A 244 -5.81 -31.90 -2.95
C GLY A 244 -5.95 -32.26 -1.46
N ALA A 245 -5.65 -31.33 -0.55
CA ALA A 245 -5.57 -31.62 0.87
C ALA A 245 -6.80 -31.15 1.66
N LEU A 246 -7.82 -30.57 1.00
CA LEU A 246 -9.13 -30.46 1.63
C LEU A 246 -9.72 -31.88 1.79
N PRO A 247 -10.18 -32.24 3.00
CA PRO A 247 -10.67 -33.58 3.27
C PRO A 247 -11.83 -33.95 2.35
N THR A 248 -11.94 -35.22 1.97
CA THR A 248 -13.08 -35.70 1.20
C THR A 248 -14.36 -35.49 2.01
N THR A 249 -15.40 -35.02 1.33
CA THR A 249 -16.65 -34.58 1.94
C THR A 249 -17.33 -35.65 2.79
N ASP A 250 -17.01 -36.91 2.56
CA ASP A 250 -17.67 -38.05 3.19
C ASP A 250 -17.34 -38.16 4.68
N THR A 251 -16.25 -37.50 5.11
CA THR A 251 -15.75 -37.56 6.49
C THR A 251 -16.03 -36.29 7.29
N TYR A 252 -16.06 -35.12 6.64
CA TYR A 252 -16.26 -33.83 7.30
C TYR A 252 -17.17 -32.93 6.44
N GLY A 253 -18.33 -32.56 6.99
CA GLY A 253 -19.15 -31.48 6.42
C GLY A 253 -18.47 -30.12 6.58
N LEU A 254 -19.15 -29.03 6.18
CA LEU A 254 -18.70 -27.70 6.57
C LEU A 254 -18.49 -27.64 8.08
N THR A 255 -17.33 -27.13 8.46
CA THR A 255 -16.96 -26.97 9.86
C THR A 255 -18.04 -26.17 10.60
N PRO A 256 -18.35 -26.51 11.87
CA PRO A 256 -19.43 -25.86 12.63
C PRO A 256 -19.37 -24.33 12.68
N PRO A 257 -18.19 -23.66 12.73
CA PRO A 257 -18.13 -22.21 12.65
C PRO A 257 -18.69 -21.68 11.33
N LEU A 258 -18.33 -22.29 10.20
CA LEU A 258 -18.72 -21.76 8.89
C LEU A 258 -20.22 -21.87 8.61
N VAL A 259 -20.90 -22.87 9.20
CA VAL A 259 -22.37 -22.99 9.12
C VAL A 259 -23.08 -21.74 9.70
N LYS A 260 -22.42 -20.99 10.58
CA LYS A 260 -22.93 -19.73 11.14
C LYS A 260 -22.66 -18.50 10.25
N ALA A 261 -21.86 -18.63 9.19
CA ALA A 261 -21.53 -17.56 8.27
C ALA A 261 -22.70 -17.29 7.30
N SER A 262 -23.80 -16.74 7.82
CA SER A 262 -25.04 -16.49 7.07
C SER A 262 -24.91 -15.41 5.99
N GLN A 263 -23.86 -14.59 6.04
CA GLN A 263 -23.62 -13.50 5.08
C GLN A 263 -22.84 -13.91 3.84
N VAL A 264 -22.41 -15.18 3.74
CA VAL A 264 -21.69 -15.67 2.56
C VAL A 264 -22.63 -15.62 1.35
N GLY A 265 -22.36 -14.68 0.44
CA GLY A 265 -23.11 -14.48 -0.80
C GLY A 265 -22.41 -15.13 -2.00
N THR A 266 -21.08 -15.17 -1.98
CA THR A 266 -20.28 -15.70 -3.09
C THR A 266 -19.39 -16.84 -2.61
N ILE A 267 -19.40 -17.95 -3.34
CA ILE A 267 -18.45 -19.04 -3.20
C ILE A 267 -17.57 -19.10 -4.44
N LEU A 268 -16.26 -19.20 -4.24
CA LEU A 268 -15.27 -19.52 -5.26
C LEU A 268 -14.68 -20.89 -4.97
N MET A 269 -14.68 -21.78 -5.95
CA MET A 269 -14.02 -23.07 -5.88
C MET A 269 -12.84 -23.07 -6.83
N ARG A 270 -11.64 -23.28 -6.28
CA ARG A 270 -10.39 -23.40 -7.03
C ARG A 270 -9.95 -24.84 -7.04
N THR A 271 -9.81 -25.40 -8.24
CA THR A 271 -9.38 -26.79 -8.45
C THR A 271 -8.22 -26.87 -9.44
N LYS A 272 -7.41 -27.93 -9.30
CA LYS A 272 -6.47 -28.35 -10.34
C LYS A 272 -7.08 -29.54 -11.06
N CYS A 273 -7.29 -29.41 -12.37
CA CYS A 273 -7.95 -30.42 -13.19
C CYS A 273 -7.27 -31.82 -13.13
N HIS A 274 -5.99 -31.93 -12.73
CA HIS A 274 -5.26 -33.20 -12.62
C HIS A 274 -5.18 -33.81 -11.21
N VAL A 275 -5.49 -33.04 -10.17
CA VAL A 275 -5.59 -33.53 -8.77
C VAL A 275 -7.05 -33.59 -8.33
N GLY A 276 -7.96 -32.97 -9.09
CA GLY A 276 -9.37 -32.83 -8.80
C GLY A 276 -10.03 -34.17 -8.54
N HIS A 277 -10.15 -34.52 -7.27
CA HIS A 277 -11.00 -35.61 -6.83
C HIS A 277 -12.44 -35.26 -7.19
N GLN A 278 -13.27 -36.28 -7.45
CA GLN A 278 -14.73 -36.11 -7.64
C GLN A 278 -15.42 -35.33 -6.50
N GLY A 279 -14.73 -35.10 -5.37
CA GLY A 279 -15.19 -34.32 -4.22
C GLY A 279 -15.26 -32.81 -4.40
N ASP A 280 -14.62 -32.21 -5.41
CA ASP A 280 -14.56 -30.75 -5.55
C ASP A 280 -15.93 -30.10 -5.78
N PRO A 281 -16.76 -30.56 -6.75
CA PRO A 281 -18.14 -30.08 -6.90
C PRO A 281 -19.00 -30.38 -5.67
N LEU A 282 -18.72 -31.49 -4.95
CA LEU A 282 -19.47 -31.85 -3.76
C LEU A 282 -19.26 -30.85 -2.62
N TRP A 283 -18.06 -30.30 -2.47
CA TRP A 283 -17.79 -29.22 -1.52
C TRP A 283 -18.64 -27.98 -1.84
N ALA A 284 -18.64 -27.55 -3.11
CA ALA A 284 -19.43 -26.42 -3.56
C ALA A 284 -20.93 -26.64 -3.32
N LEU A 285 -21.47 -27.81 -3.71
CA LEU A 285 -22.88 -28.14 -3.53
C LEU A 285 -23.30 -28.20 -2.06
N ARG A 286 -22.49 -28.82 -1.19
CA ARG A 286 -22.76 -28.86 0.25
C ARG A 286 -22.67 -27.48 0.90
N ALA A 287 -21.75 -26.65 0.43
CA ALA A 287 -21.65 -25.27 0.89
C ALA A 287 -22.88 -24.47 0.49
N VAL A 288 -23.36 -24.60 -0.75
CA VAL A 288 -24.65 -24.01 -1.19
C VAL A 288 -25.83 -24.51 -0.35
N ASP A 289 -25.88 -25.81 -0.02
CA ASP A 289 -26.96 -26.38 0.82
C ASP A 289 -26.98 -25.81 2.25
N LYS A 290 -25.81 -25.68 2.87
CA LYS A 290 -25.71 -25.24 4.28
C LYS A 290 -25.69 -23.73 4.43
N LEU A 291 -25.13 -22.99 3.46
CA LEU A 291 -24.99 -21.54 3.52
C LEU A 291 -26.15 -20.87 2.77
N ARG A 292 -27.19 -20.52 3.53
CA ARG A 292 -28.45 -19.99 2.96
C ARG A 292 -28.33 -18.68 2.20
N GLY A 293 -27.25 -17.92 2.39
CA GLY A 293 -27.03 -16.62 1.75
C GLY A 293 -26.44 -16.68 0.35
N VAL A 294 -26.01 -17.87 -0.11
CA VAL A 294 -25.22 -17.99 -1.34
C VAL A 294 -26.08 -17.69 -2.56
N SER A 295 -25.76 -16.61 -3.26
CA SER A 295 -26.41 -16.22 -4.52
C SER A 295 -25.51 -16.44 -5.73
N LYS A 296 -24.21 -16.62 -5.53
CA LYS A 296 -23.22 -16.80 -6.60
C LYS A 296 -22.21 -17.90 -6.28
N LEU A 297 -21.99 -18.79 -7.24
CA LEU A 297 -20.95 -19.81 -7.23
C LEU A 297 -20.01 -19.58 -8.41
N LEU A 298 -18.71 -19.68 -8.18
CA LEU A 298 -17.64 -19.60 -9.17
C LEU A 298 -16.83 -20.89 -9.12
N LEU A 299 -16.56 -21.49 -10.27
CA LEU A 299 -15.63 -22.61 -10.41
C LEU A 299 -14.47 -22.16 -11.30
N GLU A 300 -13.25 -22.23 -10.76
CA GLU A 300 -12.01 -21.82 -11.39
C GLU A 300 -11.07 -23.04 -11.51
N CYS A 301 -10.74 -23.45 -12.74
CA CYS A 301 -9.61 -24.36 -12.96
C CYS A 301 -8.37 -23.55 -13.37
N ILE A 302 -7.33 -23.60 -12.53
CA ILE A 302 -6.14 -22.72 -12.62
C ILE A 302 -5.08 -23.26 -13.58
N GLU A 303 -5.08 -24.56 -13.84
CA GLU A 303 -4.23 -25.17 -14.85
C GLU A 303 -5.14 -25.73 -15.93
N GLY A 304 -5.05 -25.14 -17.12
CA GLY A 304 -5.88 -25.59 -18.23
C GLY A 304 -5.71 -27.06 -18.50
N PRO A 305 -6.77 -27.73 -18.97
CA PRO A 305 -6.71 -29.14 -19.27
C PRO A 305 -5.71 -29.36 -20.41
N THR A 306 -4.48 -29.72 -20.06
CA THR A 306 -3.40 -30.02 -21.01
C THR A 306 -3.59 -31.40 -21.65
N SER A 307 -4.53 -32.20 -21.12
CA SER A 307 -4.93 -33.51 -21.64
C SER A 307 -6.43 -33.57 -21.85
N GLN A 308 -6.88 -34.39 -22.80
CA GLN A 308 -8.31 -34.63 -23.06
C GLN A 308 -9.04 -35.09 -21.80
N TRP A 309 -8.41 -35.97 -21.00
CA TRP A 309 -8.98 -36.42 -19.73
C TRP A 309 -9.29 -35.27 -18.77
N ALA A 310 -8.43 -34.25 -18.69
CA ALA A 310 -8.69 -33.08 -17.85
C ALA A 310 -9.85 -32.22 -18.38
N VAL A 311 -10.07 -32.17 -19.70
CA VAL A 311 -11.25 -31.53 -20.30
C VAL A 311 -12.51 -32.29 -19.88
N ASP A 312 -12.48 -33.61 -20.00
CA ASP A 312 -13.62 -34.47 -19.67
C ASP A 312 -13.99 -34.34 -18.17
N ILE A 313 -13.00 -34.28 -17.28
CA ILE A 313 -13.22 -34.06 -15.84
C ILE A 313 -13.86 -32.69 -15.58
N TRP A 314 -13.38 -31.62 -16.22
CA TRP A 314 -13.98 -30.30 -16.11
C TRP A 314 -15.45 -30.31 -16.54
N ASP A 315 -15.74 -30.93 -17.69
CA ASP A 315 -17.11 -31.03 -18.21
C ASP A 315 -18.01 -31.85 -17.27
N ILE A 316 -17.49 -32.94 -16.69
CA ILE A 316 -18.22 -33.73 -15.67
C ILE A 316 -18.55 -32.86 -14.44
N GLN A 317 -17.57 -32.10 -13.92
CA GLN A 317 -17.78 -31.21 -12.77
C GLN A 317 -18.82 -30.13 -13.06
N VAL A 318 -18.73 -29.50 -14.23
CA VAL A 318 -19.67 -28.48 -14.69
C VAL A 318 -21.08 -29.05 -14.85
N ASN A 319 -21.21 -30.18 -15.54
CA ASN A 319 -22.50 -30.84 -15.76
C ASN A 319 -23.14 -31.28 -14.44
N MET A 320 -22.33 -31.73 -13.47
CA MET A 320 -22.79 -32.07 -12.13
C MET A 320 -23.36 -30.85 -11.40
N LEU A 321 -22.66 -29.71 -11.44
CA LEU A 321 -23.14 -28.46 -10.83
C LEU A 321 -24.42 -27.95 -11.51
N GLU A 322 -24.48 -27.94 -12.83
CA GLU A 322 -25.68 -27.50 -13.57
C GLU A 322 -26.90 -28.36 -13.27
N LYS A 323 -26.71 -29.69 -13.23
CA LYS A 323 -27.78 -30.64 -12.87
C LYS A 323 -28.33 -30.37 -11.46
N HIS A 324 -27.46 -30.17 -10.49
CA HIS A 324 -27.85 -30.06 -9.08
C HIS A 324 -28.30 -28.66 -8.65
N LEU A 325 -27.82 -27.61 -9.32
CA LEU A 325 -28.24 -26.23 -9.06
C LEU A 325 -29.49 -25.84 -9.85
N SER A 326 -29.85 -26.61 -10.88
CA SER A 326 -30.97 -26.29 -11.79
C SER A 326 -30.84 -24.90 -12.46
N VAL A 327 -29.61 -24.40 -12.59
CA VAL A 327 -29.28 -23.13 -13.24
C VAL A 327 -28.11 -23.39 -14.21
N PRO A 328 -28.19 -22.93 -15.47
CA PRO A 328 -27.08 -23.08 -16.41
C PRO A 328 -25.91 -22.18 -15.99
N GLY A 329 -24.68 -22.69 -16.08
CA GLY A 329 -23.51 -21.88 -15.75
C GLY A 329 -23.09 -21.01 -16.93
N LYS A 330 -22.60 -19.81 -16.63
CA LYS A 330 -22.07 -18.85 -17.60
C LYS A 330 -20.54 -18.89 -17.57
N LEU A 331 -19.90 -19.03 -18.74
CA LEU A 331 -18.45 -18.90 -18.85
C LEU A 331 -18.08 -17.40 -18.72
N GLU A 332 -17.26 -17.05 -17.73
CA GLU A 332 -16.87 -15.65 -17.46
C GLU A 332 -15.49 -15.32 -18.01
N CYS A 333 -14.55 -16.28 -17.99
CA CYS A 333 -13.19 -16.10 -18.48
C CYS A 333 -12.61 -17.41 -19.01
N GLU A 334 -11.88 -17.33 -20.12
CA GLU A 334 -11.03 -18.39 -20.67
C GLU A 334 -9.72 -17.76 -21.17
N GLU A 335 -8.66 -17.83 -20.38
CA GLU A 335 -7.37 -17.20 -20.69
C GLU A 335 -6.21 -18.12 -20.32
N ALA A 336 -5.29 -18.37 -21.25
CA ALA A 336 -4.08 -19.19 -21.02
C ALA A 336 -4.36 -20.58 -20.41
N GLY A 337 -5.51 -21.17 -20.73
CA GLY A 337 -5.96 -22.45 -20.19
C GLY A 337 -6.75 -22.35 -18.89
N MET A 338 -6.71 -21.23 -18.18
CA MET A 338 -7.59 -21.00 -17.03
C MET A 338 -9.04 -20.88 -17.51
N LYS A 339 -9.95 -21.60 -16.86
CA LYS A 339 -11.40 -21.53 -17.12
C LYS A 339 -12.13 -21.12 -15.86
N LEU A 340 -12.98 -20.10 -15.98
CA LEU A 340 -13.84 -19.61 -14.90
C LEU A 340 -15.30 -19.69 -15.34
N LYS A 341 -16.10 -20.51 -14.65
CA LYS A 341 -17.54 -20.63 -14.87
C LYS A 341 -18.31 -20.14 -13.65
N SER A 342 -19.40 -19.43 -13.84
CA SER A 342 -20.24 -18.86 -12.79
C SER A 342 -21.67 -19.38 -12.83
N TRP A 343 -22.29 -19.50 -11.68
CA TRP A 343 -23.72 -19.74 -11.51
C TRP A 343 -24.25 -18.65 -10.59
N SER A 344 -25.32 -17.98 -10.99
CA SER A 344 -25.93 -16.90 -10.21
C SER A 344 -27.42 -17.13 -10.10
N ALA A 345 -27.96 -16.97 -8.89
CA ALA A 345 -29.39 -16.92 -8.68
C ALA A 345 -29.98 -15.60 -9.21
N GLU A 346 -31.29 -15.57 -9.44
CA GLU A 346 -32.00 -14.32 -9.73
C GLU A 346 -31.87 -13.33 -8.56
N GLU A 347 -32.04 -12.05 -8.84
CA GLU A 347 -31.94 -10.99 -7.82
C GLU A 347 -32.86 -11.26 -6.62
N GLY A 348 -32.28 -11.25 -5.42
CA GLY A 348 -33.00 -11.56 -4.17
C GLY A 348 -33.25 -13.04 -3.90
N LYS A 349 -32.83 -13.96 -4.80
CA LYS A 349 -32.88 -15.41 -4.58
C LYS A 349 -31.49 -15.96 -4.22
N CYS A 350 -31.47 -17.17 -3.67
CA CYS A 350 -30.26 -17.91 -3.34
C CYS A 350 -30.20 -19.20 -4.16
N LEU A 351 -28.99 -19.65 -4.46
CA LEU A 351 -28.77 -20.95 -5.09
C LEU A 351 -29.26 -22.06 -4.15
N ARG A 352 -29.87 -23.09 -4.74
CA ARG A 352 -30.37 -24.25 -3.98
C ARG A 352 -29.83 -25.52 -4.60
N TRP A 353 -29.51 -26.47 -3.73
CA TRP A 353 -29.21 -27.83 -4.12
C TRP A 353 -30.51 -28.63 -4.25
N HIS A 354 -30.70 -29.26 -5.41
CA HIS A 354 -31.83 -30.13 -5.74
C HIS A 354 -31.44 -31.60 -5.82
#